data_AF-A0A2G9S800-F1
#
_entry.id   AF-A0A2G9S800-F1
#
_cell.length_a   1.000
_cell.length_b   1.000
_cell.length_c   1.000
_cell.angle_alpha   90.00
_cell.angle_beta   90.00
_cell.angle_gamma   90.00
#
_symmetry.space_group_name_H-M   'P 1'
#
loop_
_entity.id
_entity.type
_entity.pdbx_description
1 polymer ?
#
loop_
_entity_poly.entity_id
_entity_poly.type
_entity_poly.pdbx_seq_one_letter_code
_entity_poly.pdbx_strand_id
1 'polypeptide(L)'
;YIYLIYIYLFFSDRITLRQGQVDKLYASLKDLAEERRGKLQEHQRLCQLKRDVEDLEHWISEREVVAASHELGQDYEHVTMLRDKFREFSRDTSNIGQERVDAVNLMADELISSGHSENATVAEWKDGLNEAWADLLEMIDTRSQMLAASYELHRFYQDARETLGQIQDKHKQIPEETGRDLNTAEAMQRMHTTFEHDIQALSAQVSYK
;
A
#
# COMPACT_ATOMS: atom_id res chain seq x y z
N TYR A 1 -1.29 -91.03 0.43
CA TYR A 1 -2.21 -89.99 -0.09
C TYR A 1 -2.75 -89.09 1.03
N ILE A 2 -3.44 -89.62 2.06
CA ILE A 2 -3.99 -88.81 3.18
C ILE A 2 -2.94 -87.96 3.91
N TYR A 3 -1.76 -88.52 4.23
CA TYR A 3 -0.66 -87.79 4.88
C TYR A 3 -0.13 -86.62 4.02
N LEU A 4 -0.09 -86.77 2.70
CA LEU A 4 0.38 -85.73 1.78
C LEU A 4 -0.63 -84.58 1.71
N ILE A 5 -1.93 -84.89 1.73
CA ILE A 5 -3.03 -83.92 1.78
C ILE A 5 -2.99 -83.14 3.10
N TYR A 6 -2.75 -83.82 4.23
CA TYR A 6 -2.68 -83.18 5.54
C TYR A 6 -1.47 -82.23 5.66
N ILE A 7 -0.32 -82.64 5.12
CA ILE A 7 0.87 -81.78 5.02
C ILE A 7 0.56 -80.56 4.14
N TYR A 8 -0.04 -80.76 2.96
CA TYR A 8 -0.39 -79.66 2.06
C TYR A 8 -1.37 -78.66 2.69
N LEU A 9 -2.44 -79.15 3.34
CA LEU A 9 -3.40 -78.33 4.10
C LEU A 9 -2.71 -77.57 5.23
N PHE A 10 -1.89 -78.24 6.05
CA PHE A 10 -1.16 -77.59 7.15
C PHE A 10 -0.19 -76.50 6.67
N PHE A 11 0.55 -76.76 5.58
CA PHE A 11 1.43 -75.74 4.99
C PHE A 11 0.61 -74.60 4.36
N SER A 12 -0.52 -74.90 3.71
CA SER A 12 -1.43 -73.90 3.14
C SER A 12 -2.03 -72.98 4.21
N ASP A 13 -2.47 -73.53 5.35
CA ASP A 13 -2.99 -72.75 6.47
C ASP A 13 -1.92 -71.82 7.07
N ARG A 14 -0.68 -72.32 7.22
CA ARG A 14 0.43 -71.51 7.71
C ARG A 14 0.85 -70.41 6.73
N ILE A 15 0.82 -70.68 5.44
CA ILE A 15 1.09 -69.69 4.39
C ILE A 15 0.02 -68.60 4.41
N THR A 16 -1.26 -68.99 4.48
CA THR A 16 -2.41 -68.07 4.52
C THR A 16 -2.35 -67.18 5.76
N LEU A 17 -2.07 -67.75 6.94
CA LEU A 17 -1.92 -67.00 8.18
C LEU A 17 -0.78 -65.96 8.08
N ARG A 18 0.36 -66.37 7.52
CA ARG A 18 1.52 -65.48 7.38
C ARG A 18 1.28 -64.39 6.34
N GLN A 19 0.59 -64.71 5.25
CA GLN A 19 0.16 -63.72 4.27
C GLN A 19 -0.76 -62.67 4.91
N GLY A 20 -1.76 -63.10 5.67
CA GLY A 20 -2.65 -62.16 6.39
C GLY A 20 -1.93 -61.28 7.41
N GLN A 21 -0.85 -61.77 8.04
CA GLN A 21 0.00 -60.94 8.90
C GLN A 21 0.79 -59.91 8.11
N VAL A 22 1.37 -60.31 6.96
CA VAL A 22 2.09 -59.40 6.06
C VAL A 22 1.16 -58.32 5.53
N ASP A 23 -0.05 -58.67 5.10
CA ASP A 23 -1.03 -57.72 4.57
C ASP A 23 -1.45 -56.68 5.63
N LYS A 24 -1.64 -57.11 6.88
CA LYS A 24 -1.94 -56.20 8.01
C LYS A 24 -0.78 -55.25 8.32
N LEU A 25 0.46 -55.78 8.36
CA LEU A 25 1.65 -54.97 8.60
C LEU A 25 1.87 -53.96 7.46
N TYR A 26 1.63 -54.39 6.23
CA TYR A 26 1.74 -53.52 5.06
C TYR A 26 0.70 -52.40 5.08
N ALA A 27 -0.57 -52.71 5.41
CA ALA A 27 -1.62 -51.71 5.56
C ALA A 27 -1.26 -50.69 6.66
N SER A 28 -0.86 -51.17 7.85
CA SER A 28 -0.45 -50.29 8.95
C SER A 28 0.77 -49.43 8.61
N LEU A 29 1.75 -49.96 7.87
CA LEU A 29 2.90 -49.20 7.41
C LEU A 29 2.48 -48.09 6.43
N LYS A 30 1.53 -48.39 5.53
CA LYS A 30 0.99 -47.41 4.59
C LYS A 30 0.27 -46.28 5.32
N ASP A 31 -0.57 -46.60 6.30
CA ASP A 31 -1.29 -45.60 7.11
C ASP A 31 -0.31 -44.70 7.86
N LEU A 32 0.73 -45.28 8.48
CA LEU A 32 1.77 -44.52 9.18
C LEU A 32 2.57 -43.60 8.23
N ALA A 33 2.85 -44.06 7.01
CA ALA A 33 3.53 -43.26 6.00
C ALA A 33 2.67 -42.07 5.53
N GLU A 34 1.36 -42.28 5.37
CA GLU A 34 0.40 -41.23 5.01
C GLU A 34 0.27 -40.19 6.13
N GLU A 35 0.16 -40.63 7.39
CA GLU A 35 0.12 -39.73 8.56
C GLU A 35 1.40 -38.89 8.65
N ARG A 36 2.58 -39.52 8.50
CA ARG A 36 3.86 -38.81 8.51
C ARG A 36 3.95 -37.79 7.38
N ARG A 37 3.47 -38.13 6.18
CA ARG A 37 3.44 -37.20 5.04
C ARG A 37 2.57 -35.97 5.37
N GLY A 38 1.40 -36.18 5.98
CA GLY A 38 0.52 -35.08 6.41
C GLY A 38 1.23 -34.13 7.38
N LYS A 39 1.83 -34.68 8.45
CA LYS A 39 2.58 -33.90 9.46
C LYS A 39 3.75 -33.11 8.85
N LEU A 40 4.48 -33.71 7.91
CA LEU A 40 5.59 -33.01 7.24
C LEU A 40 5.11 -31.86 6.35
N GLN A 41 4.00 -32.05 5.62
CA GLN A 41 3.41 -31.00 4.79
C GLN A 41 2.89 -29.84 5.64
N GLU A 42 2.26 -30.15 6.76
CA GLU A 42 1.76 -29.18 7.73
C GLU A 42 2.91 -28.35 8.33
N HIS A 43 3.96 -29.02 8.81
CA HIS A 43 5.15 -28.33 9.34
C HIS A 43 5.85 -27.46 8.29
N GLN A 44 5.95 -27.96 7.05
CA GLN A 44 6.50 -27.18 5.93
C GLN A 44 5.70 -25.89 5.71
N ARG A 45 4.36 -25.98 5.72
CA ARG A 45 3.49 -24.81 5.57
C ARG A 45 3.67 -23.82 6.73
N LEU A 46 3.73 -24.30 7.97
CA LEU A 46 3.97 -23.44 9.13
C LEU A 46 5.29 -22.66 9.01
N CYS A 47 6.37 -23.35 8.63
CA CYS A 47 7.68 -22.70 8.43
C CYS A 47 7.64 -21.67 7.28
N GLN A 48 6.92 -21.98 6.21
CA GLN A 48 6.75 -21.06 5.08
C GLN A 48 5.95 -19.82 5.51
N LEU A 49 4.82 -20.00 6.20
CA LEU A 49 4.03 -18.88 6.72
C LEU A 49 4.87 -17.97 7.61
N LYS A 50 5.60 -18.55 8.57
CA LYS A 50 6.44 -17.79 9.50
C LYS A 50 7.42 -16.89 8.75
N ARG A 51 8.10 -17.45 7.76
CA ARG A 51 9.03 -16.70 6.92
C ARG A 51 8.33 -15.59 6.15
N ASP A 52 7.16 -15.88 5.56
CA ASP A 52 6.43 -14.89 4.78
C ASP A 52 5.92 -13.72 5.63
N VAL A 53 5.54 -13.99 6.90
CA VAL A 53 5.22 -12.96 7.90
C VAL A 53 6.46 -12.11 8.19
N GLU A 54 7.60 -12.72 8.57
CA GLU A 54 8.84 -12.00 8.88
C GLU A 54 9.33 -11.15 7.69
N ASP A 55 9.29 -11.70 6.47
CA ASP A 55 9.68 -11.02 5.23
C ASP A 55 8.72 -9.84 4.90
N LEU A 56 7.46 -9.92 5.29
CA LEU A 56 6.47 -8.87 5.07
C LEU A 56 6.52 -7.78 6.15
N GLU A 57 6.68 -8.15 7.42
CA GLU A 57 6.90 -7.20 8.53
C GLU A 57 8.14 -6.35 8.29
N HIS A 58 9.24 -6.97 7.84
CA HIS A 58 10.44 -6.23 7.48
C HIS A 58 10.18 -5.22 6.37
N TRP A 59 9.47 -5.65 5.32
CA TRP A 59 9.11 -4.78 4.21
C TRP A 59 8.19 -3.63 4.64
N ILE A 60 7.23 -3.88 5.54
CA ILE A 60 6.37 -2.85 6.13
C ILE A 60 7.22 -1.81 6.85
N SER A 61 8.16 -2.25 7.69
CA SER A 61 9.07 -1.35 8.42
C SER A 61 9.91 -0.47 7.50
N GLU A 62 10.40 -1.00 6.37
CA GLU A 62 11.10 -0.18 5.35
C GLU A 62 10.19 0.92 4.77
N ARG A 63 8.90 0.64 4.60
CA ARG A 63 7.92 1.59 4.07
C ARG A 63 7.51 2.63 5.11
N GLU A 64 7.40 2.24 6.38
CA GLU A 64 7.15 3.15 7.50
C GLU A 64 8.21 4.24 7.58
N VAL A 65 9.49 3.92 7.36
CA VAL A 65 10.58 4.90 7.35
C VAL A 65 10.33 6.00 6.30
N VAL A 66 9.80 5.64 5.13
CA VAL A 66 9.48 6.60 4.07
C VAL A 66 8.22 7.41 4.43
N ALA A 67 7.21 6.74 4.99
CA ALA A 67 5.97 7.38 5.44
C ALA A 67 6.16 8.32 6.65
N ALA A 68 7.18 8.08 7.49
CA ALA A 68 7.52 8.87 8.66
C ALA A 68 8.30 10.16 8.36
N SER A 69 8.63 10.43 7.09
CA SER A 69 9.27 11.70 6.73
C SER A 69 8.36 12.89 7.10
N HIS A 70 8.97 13.98 7.55
CA HIS A 70 8.27 15.23 7.90
C HIS A 70 8.61 16.37 6.92
N GLU A 71 9.25 16.06 5.80
CA GLU A 71 9.58 17.04 4.78
C GLU A 71 8.32 17.49 4.03
N LEU A 72 8.04 18.80 4.05
CA LEU A 72 6.82 19.42 3.47
C LEU A 72 7.10 20.32 2.26
N GLY A 73 8.35 20.39 1.80
CA GLY A 73 8.77 21.29 0.73
C GLY A 73 9.12 22.69 1.24
N GLN A 74 9.99 23.39 0.50
CA GLN A 74 10.44 24.75 0.83
C GLN A 74 9.82 25.82 -0.08
N ASP A 75 9.29 25.40 -1.23
CA ASP A 75 8.68 26.20 -2.27
C ASP A 75 7.64 25.35 -3.03
N TYR A 76 6.90 25.99 -3.94
CA TYR A 76 5.81 25.35 -4.67
C TYR A 76 6.28 24.20 -5.56
N GLU A 77 7.42 24.37 -6.25
CA GLU A 77 8.00 23.33 -7.09
C GLU A 77 8.42 22.12 -6.25
N HIS A 78 9.07 22.34 -5.10
CA HIS A 78 9.54 21.28 -4.22
C HIS A 78 8.37 20.48 -3.61
N VAL A 79 7.35 21.15 -3.06
CA VAL A 79 6.18 20.43 -2.50
C VAL A 79 5.39 19.67 -3.57
N THR A 80 5.33 20.20 -4.80
CA THR A 80 4.70 19.50 -5.94
C THR A 80 5.43 18.19 -6.23
N MET A 81 6.76 18.22 -6.32
CA MET A 81 7.59 17.04 -6.53
C MET A 81 7.44 16.02 -5.39
N LEU A 82 7.49 16.46 -4.14
CA LEU A 82 7.33 15.58 -2.97
C LEU A 82 5.96 14.89 -2.96
N ARG A 83 4.89 15.66 -3.19
CA ARG A 83 3.51 15.15 -3.24
C ARG A 83 3.34 14.11 -4.35
N ASP A 84 3.86 14.40 -5.54
CA ASP A 84 3.68 13.51 -6.69
C ASP A 84 4.46 12.21 -6.53
N LYS A 85 5.71 12.30 -6.04
CA LYS A 85 6.53 11.13 -5.68
C LYS A 85 5.88 10.30 -4.56
N PHE A 86 5.34 10.96 -3.53
CA PHE A 86 4.71 10.25 -2.42
C PHE A 86 3.39 9.58 -2.82
N ARG A 87 2.64 10.17 -3.76
CA ARG A 87 1.44 9.56 -4.33
C ARG A 87 1.73 8.28 -5.11
N GLU A 88 2.81 8.29 -5.90
CA GLU A 88 3.29 7.08 -6.58
C GLU A 88 3.72 6.01 -5.58
N PHE A 89 4.52 6.39 -4.58
CA PHE A 89 4.91 5.51 -3.48
C PHE A 89 3.70 4.89 -2.75
N SER A 90 2.69 5.69 -2.41
CA SER A 90 1.47 5.25 -1.72
C SER A 90 0.70 4.22 -2.56
N ARG A 91 0.46 4.53 -3.84
CA ARG A 91 -0.23 3.62 -4.76
C ARG A 91 0.51 2.29 -4.91
N ASP A 92 1.82 2.35 -5.14
CA ASP A 92 2.62 1.15 -5.37
C ASP A 92 2.72 0.30 -4.09
N THR A 93 2.82 0.95 -2.92
CA THR A 93 2.83 0.29 -1.61
C THR A 93 1.48 -0.38 -1.35
N SER A 94 0.37 0.29 -1.59
CA SER A 94 -0.97 -0.29 -1.41
C SER A 94 -1.21 -1.49 -2.33
N ASN A 95 -0.85 -1.39 -3.61
CA ASN A 95 -1.04 -2.48 -4.58
C ASN A 95 -0.23 -3.73 -4.22
N ILE A 96 1.07 -3.57 -3.95
CA ILE A 96 1.97 -4.70 -3.67
C ILE A 96 1.75 -5.25 -2.26
N GLY A 97 1.56 -4.35 -1.29
CA GLY A 97 1.38 -4.72 0.11
C GLY A 97 0.08 -5.49 0.32
N GLN A 98 -1.04 -5.03 -0.26
CA GLN A 98 -2.32 -5.70 -0.10
C GLN A 98 -2.31 -7.13 -0.65
N GLU A 99 -1.74 -7.34 -1.84
CA GLU A 99 -1.62 -8.69 -2.43
C GLU A 99 -0.84 -9.65 -1.51
N ARG A 100 0.27 -9.17 -0.93
CA ARG A 100 1.11 -9.97 -0.02
C ARG A 100 0.41 -10.25 1.31
N VAL A 101 -0.24 -9.25 1.90
CA VAL A 101 -1.01 -9.39 3.15
C VAL A 101 -2.15 -10.40 2.94
N ASP A 102 -2.88 -10.30 1.82
CA ASP A 102 -3.96 -11.23 1.50
C ASP A 102 -3.46 -12.67 1.33
N ALA A 103 -2.30 -12.86 0.69
CA ALA A 103 -1.69 -14.19 0.51
C ALA A 103 -1.27 -14.81 1.85
N VAL A 104 -0.65 -14.03 2.74
CA VAL A 104 -0.25 -14.49 4.08
C VAL A 104 -1.48 -14.81 4.93
N ASN A 105 -2.51 -13.94 4.89
CA ASN A 105 -3.77 -14.14 5.59
C ASN A 105 -4.47 -15.42 5.14
N LEU A 106 -4.54 -15.69 3.83
CA LEU A 106 -5.12 -16.91 3.29
C LEU A 106 -4.38 -18.15 3.82
N MET A 107 -3.05 -18.14 3.79
CA MET A 107 -2.25 -19.26 4.26
C MET A 107 -2.41 -19.48 5.78
N ALA A 108 -2.48 -18.40 6.57
CA ALA A 108 -2.76 -18.47 7.99
C ALA A 108 -4.16 -19.05 8.27
N ASP A 109 -5.18 -18.61 7.54
CA ASP A 109 -6.55 -19.12 7.67
C ASP A 109 -6.66 -20.60 7.31
N GLU A 110 -5.99 -21.05 6.25
CA GLU A 110 -5.92 -22.47 5.90
C GLU A 110 -5.29 -23.30 7.02
N LEU A 111 -4.18 -22.85 7.60
CA LEU A 111 -3.52 -23.53 8.71
C LEU A 111 -4.41 -23.57 9.96
N ILE A 112 -5.04 -22.45 10.32
CA ILE A 112 -5.97 -22.38 11.46
C ILE A 112 -7.14 -23.35 11.26
N SER A 113 -7.73 -23.36 10.06
CA SER A 113 -8.88 -24.21 9.72
C SER A 113 -8.55 -25.70 9.75
N SER A 114 -7.30 -26.08 9.51
CA SER A 114 -6.85 -27.48 9.62
C SER A 114 -6.74 -28.00 11.05
N GLY A 115 -6.87 -27.12 12.07
CA GLY A 115 -6.83 -27.52 13.48
C GLY A 115 -5.42 -27.82 13.99
N HIS A 116 -4.41 -27.12 13.47
CA HIS A 116 -3.01 -27.28 13.87
C HIS A 116 -2.84 -26.99 15.38
N SER A 117 -1.91 -27.70 16.03
CA SER A 117 -1.54 -27.43 17.43
C SER A 117 -1.05 -25.99 17.70
N GLU A 118 -0.58 -25.29 16.67
CA GLU A 118 0.02 -23.95 16.76
C GLU A 118 -0.96 -22.84 16.34
N ASN A 119 -2.28 -23.15 16.29
CA ASN A 119 -3.30 -22.20 15.84
C ASN A 119 -3.27 -20.87 16.58
N ALA A 120 -2.98 -20.87 17.89
CA ALA A 120 -2.85 -19.64 18.67
C ALA A 120 -1.70 -18.77 18.16
N THR A 121 -0.51 -19.36 17.97
CA THR A 121 0.67 -18.67 17.45
C THR A 121 0.43 -18.13 16.03
N VAL A 122 -0.23 -18.92 15.17
CA VAL A 122 -0.57 -18.49 13.80
C VAL A 122 -1.55 -17.31 13.80
N ALA A 123 -2.54 -17.33 14.69
CA ALA A 123 -3.47 -16.22 14.86
C ALA A 123 -2.76 -14.96 15.36
N GLU A 124 -1.85 -15.09 16.34
CA GLU A 124 -1.04 -13.97 16.84
C GLU A 124 -0.18 -13.33 15.73
N TRP A 125 0.48 -14.14 14.90
CA TRP A 125 1.25 -13.64 13.75
C TRP A 125 0.36 -12.92 12.72
N LYS A 126 -0.81 -13.50 12.44
CA LYS A 126 -1.77 -12.91 11.51
C LYS A 126 -2.26 -11.55 12.01
N ASP A 127 -2.64 -11.47 13.29
CA ASP A 127 -3.18 -10.25 13.89
C ASP A 127 -2.11 -9.16 13.94
N GLY A 128 -0.88 -9.49 14.39
CA GLY A 128 0.23 -8.54 14.44
C GLY A 128 0.62 -7.98 13.07
N LEU A 129 0.67 -8.84 12.04
CA LEU A 129 0.93 -8.41 10.68
C LEU A 129 -0.16 -7.45 10.15
N ASN A 130 -1.43 -7.76 10.41
CA ASN A 130 -2.54 -6.93 9.96
C ASN A 130 -2.59 -5.58 10.69
N GLU A 131 -2.24 -5.55 11.98
CA GLU A 131 -2.09 -4.32 12.76
C GLU A 131 -0.97 -3.44 12.16
N ALA A 132 0.22 -3.99 11.96
CA ALA A 132 1.34 -3.26 11.34
C ALA A 132 1.01 -2.75 9.92
N TRP A 133 0.25 -3.52 9.14
CA TRP A 133 -0.21 -3.08 7.82
C TRP A 133 -1.19 -1.92 7.91
N ALA A 134 -2.15 -1.97 8.84
CA ALA A 134 -3.12 -0.90 9.06
C ALA A 134 -2.43 0.39 9.52
N ASP A 135 -1.47 0.29 10.45
CA ASP A 135 -0.69 1.42 10.95
C ASP A 135 0.10 2.10 9.82
N LEU A 136 0.76 1.33 8.95
CA LEU A 136 1.43 1.88 7.77
C LEU A 136 0.47 2.63 6.84
N LEU A 137 -0.73 2.10 6.59
CA LEU A 137 -1.72 2.79 5.75
C LEU A 137 -2.19 4.10 6.38
N GLU A 138 -2.38 4.15 7.71
CA GLU A 138 -2.70 5.38 8.43
C GLU A 138 -1.58 6.42 8.35
N MET A 139 -0.32 5.99 8.51
CA MET A 139 0.85 6.86 8.34
C MET A 139 0.93 7.44 6.92
N ILE A 140 0.67 6.61 5.91
CA ILE A 140 0.63 7.04 4.50
C ILE A 140 -0.47 8.06 4.26
N ASP A 141 -1.67 7.84 4.80
CA ASP A 141 -2.78 8.77 4.66
C ASP A 141 -2.47 10.11 5.34
N THR A 142 -1.98 10.06 6.58
CA THR A 142 -1.59 11.26 7.35
C THR A 142 -0.55 12.09 6.59
N ARG A 143 0.51 11.46 6.09
CA ARG A 143 1.54 12.16 5.31
C ARG A 143 1.00 12.73 3.99
N SER A 144 0.08 12.02 3.33
CA SER A 144 -0.59 12.49 2.11
C SER A 144 -1.38 13.77 2.38
N GLN A 145 -2.12 13.82 3.49
CA GLN A 145 -2.86 15.00 3.90
C GLN A 145 -1.93 16.18 4.22
N MET A 146 -0.82 15.94 4.93
CA MET A 146 0.17 16.98 5.23
C MET A 146 0.79 17.59 3.97
N LEU A 147 1.17 16.75 2.99
CA LEU A 147 1.71 17.22 1.72
C LEU A 147 0.66 17.97 0.89
N ALA A 148 -0.61 17.55 0.93
CA ALA A 148 -1.70 18.27 0.28
C ALA A 148 -1.91 19.66 0.89
N ALA A 149 -1.93 19.77 2.22
CA ALA A 149 -2.06 21.05 2.92
C ALA A 149 -0.88 22.00 2.60
N SER A 150 0.36 21.49 2.63
CA SER A 150 1.54 22.28 2.26
C SER A 150 1.47 22.75 0.80
N TYR A 151 1.05 21.88 -0.10
CA TYR A 151 0.87 22.21 -1.52
C TYR A 151 -0.14 23.34 -1.73
N GLU A 152 -1.29 23.28 -1.07
CA GLU A 152 -2.32 24.33 -1.15
C GLU A 152 -1.82 25.67 -0.62
N LEU A 153 -1.09 25.66 0.50
CA LEU A 153 -0.49 26.86 1.08
C LEU A 153 0.51 27.51 0.12
N HIS A 154 1.44 26.73 -0.43
CA HIS A 154 2.43 27.24 -1.38
C HIS A 154 1.78 27.75 -2.68
N ARG A 155 0.76 27.04 -3.19
CA ARG A 155 -0.01 27.49 -4.36
C ARG A 155 -0.63 28.86 -4.11
N PHE A 156 -1.28 29.03 -2.96
CA PHE A 156 -1.91 30.29 -2.58
C PHE A 156 -0.89 31.43 -2.50
N TYR A 157 0.27 31.23 -1.87
CA TYR A 157 1.30 32.28 -1.81
C TYR A 157 1.83 32.67 -3.18
N GLN A 158 2.02 31.69 -4.08
CA GLN A 158 2.44 31.96 -5.45
C GLN A 158 1.39 32.77 -6.21
N ASP A 159 0.12 32.35 -6.12
CA ASP A 159 -1.03 33.02 -6.74
C ASP A 159 -1.18 34.46 -6.22
N ALA A 160 -1.04 34.67 -4.91
CA ALA A 160 -1.12 35.98 -4.28
C ALA A 160 0.04 36.88 -4.71
N ARG A 161 1.27 36.34 -4.82
CA ARG A 161 2.45 37.08 -5.27
C ARG A 161 2.32 37.50 -6.73
N GLU A 162 1.83 36.62 -7.60
CA GLU A 162 1.56 36.94 -9.00
C GLU A 162 0.53 38.07 -9.10
N THR A 163 -0.58 37.94 -8.38
CA THR A 163 -1.66 38.94 -8.33
C THR A 163 -1.13 40.30 -7.85
N LEU A 164 -0.34 40.32 -6.77
CA LEU A 164 0.26 41.55 -6.27
C LEU A 164 1.21 42.19 -7.29
N GLY A 165 2.01 41.39 -7.98
CA GLY A 165 2.89 41.86 -9.06
C GLY A 165 2.11 42.53 -10.18
N GLN A 166 1.02 41.89 -10.63
CA GLN A 166 0.13 42.47 -11.66
C GLN A 166 -0.47 43.81 -11.21
N ILE A 167 -0.92 43.92 -9.96
CA ILE A 167 -1.46 45.16 -9.40
C ILE A 167 -0.38 46.25 -9.37
N GLN A 168 0.83 45.93 -8.92
CA GLN A 168 1.94 46.88 -8.87
C GLN A 168 2.35 47.37 -10.26
N ASP A 169 2.35 46.48 -11.25
CA ASP A 169 2.67 46.85 -12.62
C ASP A 169 1.58 47.71 -13.26
N LYS A 170 0.29 47.42 -12.99
CA LYS A 170 -0.81 48.31 -13.39
C LYS A 170 -0.71 49.68 -12.71
N HIS A 171 -0.37 49.75 -11.42
CA HIS A 171 -0.18 51.02 -10.72
C HIS A 171 0.91 51.89 -11.38
N LYS A 172 2.03 51.30 -11.78
CA LYS A 172 3.12 52.03 -12.47
C LYS A 172 2.74 52.56 -13.86
N GLN A 173 1.71 52.00 -14.49
CA GLN A 173 1.26 52.43 -15.82
C GLN A 173 0.42 53.71 -15.79
N ILE A 174 -0.03 54.17 -14.61
CA ILE A 174 -0.83 55.39 -14.47
C ILE A 174 0.11 56.61 -14.55
N PRO A 175 -0.01 57.47 -15.58
CA PRO A 175 0.81 58.68 -15.67
C PRO A 175 0.38 59.71 -14.61
N GLU A 176 1.35 60.36 -13.95
CA GLU A 176 1.06 61.46 -13.00
C GLU A 176 0.72 62.78 -13.71
N GLU A 177 1.18 62.97 -14.94
CA GLU A 177 0.89 64.20 -15.70
C GLU A 177 -0.57 64.24 -16.13
N THR A 178 -1.21 65.38 -15.90
CA THR A 178 -2.49 65.73 -16.51
C THR A 178 -2.20 66.61 -17.72
N GLY A 179 -2.69 66.20 -18.90
CA GLY A 179 -2.32 66.79 -20.20
C GLY A 179 -2.29 68.32 -20.21
N ARG A 180 -1.38 68.89 -21.00
CA ARG A 180 -1.07 70.35 -20.99
C ARG A 180 -2.03 71.18 -21.84
N ASP A 181 -2.84 70.51 -22.66
CA ASP A 181 -3.86 71.11 -23.52
C ASP A 181 -5.07 70.16 -23.68
N LEU A 182 -6.14 70.65 -24.31
CA LEU A 182 -7.38 69.88 -24.49
C LEU A 182 -7.16 68.57 -25.26
N ASN A 183 -6.35 68.59 -26.31
CA ASN A 183 -6.09 67.41 -27.15
C ASN A 183 -5.34 66.32 -26.38
N THR A 184 -4.31 66.71 -25.61
CA THR A 184 -3.53 65.80 -24.77
C THR A 184 -4.35 65.28 -23.58
N ALA A 185 -5.20 66.12 -22.98
CA ALA A 185 -6.12 65.70 -21.94
C ALA A 185 -7.16 64.69 -22.44
N GLU A 186 -7.78 64.92 -23.61
CA GLU A 186 -8.72 63.97 -24.22
C GLU A 186 -8.07 62.64 -24.61
N ALA A 187 -6.83 62.68 -25.12
CA ALA A 187 -6.07 61.46 -25.43
C ALA A 187 -5.75 60.66 -24.16
N MET A 188 -5.31 61.33 -23.08
CA MET A 188 -5.07 60.70 -21.77
C MET A 188 -6.36 60.14 -21.17
N GLN A 189 -7.49 60.84 -21.30
CA GLN A 189 -8.78 60.35 -20.83
C GLN A 189 -9.20 59.06 -21.56
N ARG A 190 -9.03 58.98 -22.88
CA ARG A 190 -9.30 57.75 -23.64
C ARG A 190 -8.43 56.59 -23.18
N MET A 191 -7.12 56.83 -22.99
CA MET A 191 -6.22 55.81 -22.44
C MET A 191 -6.64 55.36 -21.04
N HIS A 192 -7.09 56.29 -20.19
CA HIS A 192 -7.56 55.97 -18.85
C HIS A 192 -8.82 55.10 -18.85
N THR A 193 -9.81 55.40 -19.71
CA THR A 193 -11.00 54.53 -19.86
C THR A 193 -10.65 53.11 -20.31
N THR A 194 -9.67 52.94 -21.20
CA THR A 194 -9.18 51.60 -21.57
C THR A 194 -8.52 50.90 -20.39
N PHE A 195 -7.71 51.62 -19.61
CA PHE A 195 -7.06 51.10 -18.43
C PHE A 195 -8.05 50.71 -17.32
N GLU A 196 -9.14 51.45 -17.12
CA GLU A 196 -10.24 51.08 -16.21
C GLU A 196 -10.90 49.75 -16.62
N HIS A 197 -11.06 49.52 -17.92
CA HIS A 197 -11.59 48.25 -18.42
C HIS A 197 -10.64 47.07 -18.13
N ASP A 198 -9.34 47.26 -18.34
CA ASP A 198 -8.31 46.28 -17.98
C ASP A 198 -8.31 45.96 -16.48
N ILE A 199 -8.49 46.96 -15.62
CA ILE A 199 -8.60 46.77 -14.17
C ILE A 199 -9.83 45.95 -13.80
N GLN A 200 -10.98 46.23 -14.43
CA GLN A 200 -12.20 45.45 -14.18
C GLN A 200 -12.01 43.97 -14.53
N ALA A 201 -11.35 43.66 -15.63
CA ALA A 201 -11.01 42.28 -16.00
C ALA A 201 -10.10 41.61 -14.96
N LEU A 202 -9.12 42.34 -14.41
CA LEU A 202 -8.26 41.85 -13.34
C LEU A 202 -9.04 41.59 -12.04
N SER A 203 -10.00 42.45 -11.69
CA SER A 203 -10.84 42.27 -10.49
C SER A 203 -11.64 40.96 -10.49
N ALA A 204 -12.04 40.49 -11.67
CA ALA A 204 -12.73 39.23 -11.85
C ALA A 204 -11.80 38.03 -11.60
N GLN A 205 -10.51 38.12 -11.97
CA GLN A 205 -9.51 37.08 -11.65
C GLN A 205 -9.20 37.01 -10.16
N VAL A 206 -9.19 38.16 -9.46
CA VAL A 206 -8.95 38.24 -8.01
C VAL A 206 -10.14 37.70 -7.20
N SER A 207 -11.38 37.85 -7.69
CA SER A 207 -12.57 37.34 -7.00
C SER A 207 -12.83 35.83 -7.17
N TYR A 208 -12.16 35.16 -8.11
CA TYR A 208 -12.40 33.75 -8.44
C TYR A 208 -11.36 32.78 -7.87
N LYS A 209 -10.32 33.30 -7.20
CA LYS A 209 -9.34 32.52 -6.42
C LYS A 209 -9.66 32.64 -4.93
#